data_AF-A0A6J6NYV9-F1
#
_entry.id   AF-A0A6J6NYV9-F1
#
_cell.length_a   1.000
_cell.length_b   1.000
_cell.length_c   1.000
_cell.angle_alpha   90.00
_cell.angle_beta   90.00
_cell.angle_gamma   90.00
#
_symmetry.space_group_name_H-M   'P 1'
#
loop_
_entity.id
_entity.type
_entity.pdbx_description
1 polymer ?
#
loop_
_entity_poly.entity_id
_entity_poly.type
_entity_poly.pdbx_seq_one_letter_code
_entity_poly.pdbx_strand_id
1 'polypeptide(L)'
;MSVDVTYEGGRYWVELSPPHGTQWTSSWLTATEVLEELSARGCHSTAITDALFAANPEWPEAHDAEVRRRRELELQAILDEGSDADRLLEEDD
;
A
#
# COMPACT_ATOMS: atom_id res chain seq x y z
N MET A 1 -20.33 -4.31 10.50
CA MET A 1 -19.06 -4.74 9.88
C MET A 1 -17.98 -4.21 10.78
N SER A 2 -17.13 -5.06 11.34
CA SER A 2 -15.96 -4.63 12.11
C SER A 2 -14.69 -4.85 11.29
N VAL A 3 -13.72 -3.98 11.53
CA VAL A 3 -12.37 -4.07 11.00
C VAL A 3 -11.46 -4.06 12.21
N ASP A 4 -10.75 -5.16 12.41
CA ASP A 4 -9.81 -5.35 13.50
C ASP A 4 -8.41 -5.39 12.90
N VAL A 5 -7.51 -4.56 13.41
CA VAL A 5 -6.14 -4.42 12.88
C VAL A 5 -5.15 -4.68 14.00
N THR A 6 -4.20 -5.57 13.75
CA THR A 6 -3.10 -5.88 14.67
C THR A 6 -1.79 -5.45 14.03
N TYR A 7 -0.99 -4.67 14.75
CA TYR A 7 0.33 -4.24 14.30
C TYR A 7 1.43 -5.03 15.00
N GLU A 8 2.28 -5.70 14.23
CA GLU A 8 3.43 -6.46 14.73
C GLU A 8 4.61 -6.32 13.77
N GLY A 9 5.81 -6.04 14.31
CA GLY A 9 7.06 -6.11 13.54
C GLY A 9 7.11 -5.20 12.30
N GLY A 10 6.39 -4.07 12.29
CA GLY A 10 6.34 -3.18 11.14
C GLY A 10 5.25 -3.50 10.11
N ARG A 11 4.41 -4.51 10.37
CA ARG A 11 3.35 -4.97 9.47
C ARG A 11 2.00 -5.05 10.19
N TYR A 12 0.95 -5.08 9.39
CA TYR A 12 -0.44 -5.09 9.83
C TYR A 12 -1.11 -6.39 9.41
N TRP A 13 -1.77 -7.02 10.37
CA TRP A 13 -2.70 -8.10 10.14
C TRP A 13 -4.12 -7.55 10.27
N VAL A 14 -4.97 -7.85 9.31
CA VAL A 14 -6.33 -7.31 9.23
C VAL A 14 -7.33 -8.44 9.30
N GLU A 15 -8.31 -8.29 10.16
CA GLU A 15 -9.47 -9.16 10.24
C GLU A 15 -10.74 -8.36 9.98
N LEU A 16 -11.57 -8.87 9.10
CA LEU A 16 -12.77 -8.20 8.64
C LEU A 16 -13.96 -9.11 8.88
N SER A 17 -14.87 -8.64 9.73
CA SER A 17 -16.05 -9.39 10.14
C SER A 17 -17.31 -8.67 9.64
N PRO A 18 -17.88 -9.07 8.48
CA PRO A 18 -19.15 -8.54 8.01
C PRO A 18 -20.30 -9.02 8.91
N PRO A 19 -21.39 -8.23 9.06
CA PRO A 19 -22.52 -8.61 9.92
C PRO A 19 -23.28 -9.83 9.38
N HIS A 20 -23.25 -10.01 8.06
CA HIS A 20 -23.74 -11.20 7.36
C HIS A 20 -22.67 -11.59 6.34
N GLY A 21 -21.98 -12.71 6.57
CA GLY A 21 -20.96 -13.20 5.64
C GLY A 21 -19.84 -13.97 6.33
N THR A 22 -18.84 -14.34 5.53
CA THR A 22 -17.64 -15.03 5.99
C THR A 22 -16.62 -14.02 6.49
N GLN A 23 -16.01 -14.29 7.64
CA GLN A 23 -14.87 -13.53 8.13
C GLN A 23 -13.73 -13.63 7.12
N TRP A 24 -13.07 -12.52 6.85
CA TRP A 24 -11.89 -12.46 6.01
C TRP A 24 -10.68 -12.04 6.85
N THR A 25 -9.53 -12.67 6.61
CA THR A 25 -8.27 -12.28 7.23
C THR A 25 -7.22 -12.05 6.15
N SER A 26 -6.39 -11.04 6.36
CA SER A 26 -5.26 -10.71 5.48
C SER A 26 -4.02 -11.52 5.85
N SER A 27 -3.01 -11.48 5.00
CA SER A 27 -1.63 -11.77 5.42
C SER A 27 -1.01 -10.54 6.12
N TRP A 28 0.27 -10.61 6.51
CA TRP A 28 0.98 -9.45 7.05
C TRP A 28 1.28 -8.41 5.96
N LEU A 29 0.53 -7.32 5.98
CA LEU A 29 0.53 -6.24 5.00
C LEU A 29 1.23 -4.98 5.51
N THR A 30 1.67 -4.12 4.60
CA THR A 30 2.05 -2.73 4.90
C THR A 30 0.80 -1.85 5.07
N ALA A 31 0.95 -0.67 5.67
CA ALA A 31 -0.17 0.28 5.83
C ALA A 31 -0.84 0.63 4.49
N THR A 32 -0.03 0.78 3.43
CA THR A 32 -0.51 1.04 2.07
C THR A 32 -1.34 -0.12 1.54
N GLU A 33 -0.84 -1.35 1.67
CA GLU A 33 -1.57 -2.54 1.23
C GLU A 33 -2.89 -2.73 1.99
N VAL A 34 -2.93 -2.42 3.29
CA VAL A 34 -4.18 -2.44 4.06
C VAL A 34 -5.22 -1.49 3.49
N LEU A 35 -4.82 -0.25 3.15
CA LEU A 35 -5.70 0.73 2.52
C LEU A 35 -6.24 0.23 1.18
N GLU A 36 -5.37 -0.33 0.33
CA GLU A 36 -5.73 -0.88 -0.98
C GLU A 36 -6.71 -2.06 -0.83
N GLU A 37 -6.38 -3.05 0.01
CA GLU A 37 -7.16 -4.26 0.22
C GLU A 37 -8.54 -3.97 0.82
N LEU A 38 -8.60 -3.12 1.85
CA LEU A 38 -9.86 -2.79 2.51
C LEU A 38 -10.73 -1.88 1.65
N SER A 39 -10.12 -0.95 0.89
CA SER A 39 -10.84 -0.13 -0.07
C SER A 39 -11.46 -0.97 -1.19
N ALA A 40 -10.72 -1.94 -1.73
CA ALA A 40 -11.22 -2.87 -2.74
C ALA A 40 -12.41 -3.72 -2.25
N ARG A 41 -12.46 -4.00 -0.94
CA ARG A 41 -13.57 -4.70 -0.27
C ARG A 41 -14.75 -3.79 0.07
N GLY A 42 -14.67 -2.49 -0.24
CA GLY A 42 -15.72 -1.52 0.01
C GLY A 42 -15.76 -0.95 1.43
N CYS A 43 -14.66 -1.08 2.20
CA CYS A 43 -14.57 -0.42 3.49
C CYS A 43 -14.45 1.09 3.31
N HIS A 44 -15.13 1.85 4.18
CA HIS A 44 -14.97 3.30 4.19
C HIS A 44 -13.56 3.68 4.63
N SER A 45 -12.94 4.60 3.91
CA SER A 45 -11.60 5.14 4.21
C SER A 45 -11.45 5.49 5.69
N THR A 46 -12.43 6.18 6.28
CA THR A 46 -12.41 6.56 7.70
C THR A 46 -12.36 5.36 8.65
N ALA A 47 -13.06 4.26 8.34
CA ALA A 47 -13.02 3.06 9.17
C ALA A 47 -11.65 2.37 9.08
N ILE A 48 -11.02 2.40 7.90
CA ILE A 48 -9.69 1.85 7.69
C ILE A 48 -8.64 2.66 8.46
N THR A 49 -8.66 3.98 8.30
CA THR A 49 -7.69 4.87 8.95
C THR A 49 -7.84 4.90 10.46
N ASP A 50 -9.07 4.83 10.98
CA ASP A 50 -9.34 4.72 12.41
C ASP A 50 -8.79 3.41 12.99
N ALA A 51 -9.02 2.27 12.30
CA ALA A 51 -8.49 0.98 12.72
C ALA A 51 -6.95 0.92 12.67
N LEU A 52 -6.34 1.49 11.62
CA LEU A 52 -4.88 1.63 11.54
C LEU A 52 -4.33 2.51 12.67
N PHE A 53 -5.00 3.63 12.97
CA PHE A 53 -4.61 4.54 14.06
C PHE A 53 -4.74 3.90 15.43
N ALA A 54 -5.80 3.11 15.65
CA ALA A 54 -5.99 2.34 16.87
C ALA A 54 -4.89 1.27 17.07
N ALA A 55 -4.45 0.62 15.98
CA ALA A 55 -3.42 -0.41 16.04
C ALA A 55 -2.00 0.17 16.17
N ASN A 56 -1.71 1.24 15.43
CA ASN A 56 -0.43 1.94 15.46
C ASN A 56 -0.62 3.43 15.13
N PRO A 57 -0.53 4.35 16.10
CA PRO A 57 -0.70 5.78 15.83
C PRO A 57 0.40 6.37 14.91
N GLU A 58 1.55 5.68 14.78
CA GLU A 58 2.66 6.08 13.91
C GLU A 58 2.51 5.56 12.46
N TRP A 59 1.38 4.92 12.12
CA TRP A 59 1.13 4.41 10.76
C TRP A 59 1.22 5.46 9.65
N PRO A 60 0.83 6.74 9.83
CA PRO A 60 0.88 7.72 8.73
C PRO A 60 2.30 7.97 8.24
N GLU A 61 3.28 8.01 9.16
CA GLU A 61 4.68 8.23 8.80
C GLU A 61 5.25 7.03 8.01
N ALA A 62 4.90 5.82 8.42
CA ALA A 62 5.28 4.60 7.71
C ALA A 62 4.64 4.55 6.31
N HIS A 63 3.38 4.97 6.19
CA HIS A 63 2.68 5.08 4.91
C HIS A 63 3.32 6.12 3.99
N ASP A 64 3.56 7.34 4.50
CA ASP A 64 4.18 8.41 3.73
C ASP A 64 5.59 8.05 3.25
N ALA A 65 6.37 7.36 4.07
CA ALA A 65 7.70 6.87 3.69
C ALA A 65 7.62 5.85 2.54
N GLU A 66 6.68 4.91 2.60
CA GLU A 66 6.46 3.92 1.55
C GLU A 66 5.95 4.57 0.26
N VAL A 67 4.98 5.50 0.34
CA VAL A 67 4.47 6.24 -0.82
C VAL A 67 5.59 7.04 -1.50
N ARG A 68 6.44 7.71 -0.73
CA ARG A 68 7.61 8.42 -1.26
C ARG A 68 8.56 7.46 -1.98
N ARG A 69 8.84 6.30 -1.40
CA ARG A 69 9.71 5.27 -2.00
C ARG A 69 9.14 4.73 -3.32
N ARG A 70 7.84 4.43 -3.39
CA ARG A 70 7.18 3.98 -4.62
C ARG A 70 7.26 5.05 -5.71
N ARG A 71 7.01 6.31 -5.38
CA ARG A 71 7.10 7.43 -6.33
C ARG A 71 8.52 7.67 -6.85
N GLU A 72 9.52 7.50 -5.99
CA GLU A 72 10.93 7.60 -6.39
C GLU A 72 11.33 6.45 -7.35
N LEU A 73 10.91 5.22 -7.06
CA LEU A 73 11.15 4.08 -7.94
C LEU A 73 10.47 4.23 -9.31
N GLU A 74 9.23 4.73 -9.34
CA GLU A 74 8.52 5.01 -10.59
C GLU A 74 9.26 6.06 -11.43
N LEU A 75 9.75 7.13 -10.79
CA LEU A 75 10.52 8.17 -11.47
C LEU A 75 11.87 7.65 -11.99
N GLN A 76 12.54 6.77 -11.24
CA GLN A 76 13.77 6.12 -11.67
C GLN A 76 13.53 5.19 -12.88
N ALA A 77 12.43 4.45 -12.90
CA ALA A 77 12.07 3.57 -14.02
C ALA A 77 11.82 4.37 -15.32
N ILE A 78 11.16 5.53 -15.22
CA ILE A 78 10.94 6.42 -16.38
C ILE A 78 12.26 6.97 -16.93
N LEU A 79 13.22 7.32 -16.06
CA LEU A 79 14.52 7.82 -16.49
C LEU A 79 15.40 6.74 -17.16
N ASP A 80 15.26 5.47 -16.74
CA ASP A 80 15.96 4.33 -17.34
C ASP A 80 15.42 4.00 -18.74
N GLU A 81 14.08 3.99 -18.93
CA GLU A 81 13.44 3.71 -20.22
C GLU A 81 13.71 4.81 -21.26
N GLY A 82 13.87 6.07 -20.84
CA GLY A 82 14.26 7.18 -21.72
C GLY A 82 15.72 7.15 -22.19
N SER A 83 16.60 6.39 -21.53
CA SER A 83 18.03 6.33 -21.86
C SER A 83 18.36 5.35 -23.00
N ASP A 84 17.50 4.37 -23.27
CA ASP A 84 17.75 3.35 -24.32
C ASP A 84 17.34 3.86 -25.72
N ALA A 85 16.42 4.84 -25.79
CA ALA A 85 15.91 5.39 -27.05
C ALA A 85 16.90 6.32 -27.79
N ASP A 86 17.90 6.88 -27.10
CA ASP A 86 18.89 7.81 -27.70
C ASP A 86 20.09 7.06 -28.32
N ARG A 87 20.23 5.75 -28.10
CA ARG A 87 21.38 4.94 -28.56
C ARG A 87 21.24 4.40 -30.00
N LEU A 88 20.16 4.70 -30.73
CA LEU A 88 19.87 4.09 -32.04
C LEU A 88 20.01 5.03 -33.27
N LEU A 89 20.69 6.18 -33.12
CA LEU A 89 20.89 7.16 -34.20
C LEU A 89 22.36 7.50 -34.51
N GLU A 90 23.30 6.63 -34.18
CA GLU A 90 24.69 6.76 -34.63
C GLU A 90 25.23 5.39 -35.07
N GLU A 91 24.82 4.90 -36.23
CA GLU A 91 25.57 3.92 -37.03
C GLU A 91 24.89 3.79 -38.40
N ASP A 92 25.41 4.51 -39.40
CA ASP A 92 25.55 4.14 -40.83
C ASP A 92 25.88 5.44 -41.62
N ASP A 93 27.17 5.81 -41.62
CA ASP A 93 27.82 6.67 -42.62
C ASP A 93 28.42 5.80 -43.72
#